data_AF-A0AAW7NYY5-F1
#
_entry.id   AF-A0AAW7NYY5-F1
#
_cell.length_a   1.000
_cell.length_b   1.000
_cell.length_c   1.000
_cell.angle_alpha   90.00
_cell.angle_beta   90.00
_cell.angle_gamma   90.00
#
_symmetry.space_group_name_H-M   'P 1'
#
loop_
_entity.id
_entity.type
_entity.pdbx_description
1 polymer ?
#
loop_
_entity_poly.entity_id
_entity_poly.type
_entity_poly.pdbx_seq_one_letter_code
_entity_poly.pdbx_strand_id
1 'polypeptide(L)'
;MESKNFDYKKLNTILQNKNISVEQLAKMTGKTTRAVRPWLNGTSTPHKSTLKKIIEVLHISEESISKTGVSIRNKEYEVITETLDFLFDYYLPLFAYYTRSNEGYQLNKNIDKLNKLNSIHSDSIRYRSNKELYKNKTSLDRSLDSIISEIKEYVQKNDFPLEEMKEISKNMIYEIAKSSIRKEYSNLDKYELYRSTCLESITTIDRILKSSPTLLRMLGERTILNYSDELLKDKATLSSKHEIDSHMGIIVNIFSSNIRLMKDIFIHELERFSYFSAYYLFLYEQSILDQNFINLPVPSKEFVIYLNWKIYKSDDDKFAKTILDSLEKLIQDKVDFLSSHSFNIEEIIDDFAPLVKDDVRLACVSYLQKNITDYSITLLSFLEDLPVQLTRKEEDYL
;
A
#
# COMPACT_ATOMS: atom_id res chain seq x y z
N MET A 1 33.81 30.40 12.53
CA MET A 1 33.69 29.37 11.47
C MET A 1 32.56 29.76 10.54
N GLU A 2 32.88 30.06 9.29
CA GLU A 2 31.91 30.44 8.24
C GLU A 2 30.93 29.31 7.95
N SER A 3 29.67 29.66 7.74
CA SER A 3 28.59 28.71 7.38
C SER A 3 28.81 28.20 5.95
N LYS A 4 29.69 27.21 5.78
CA LYS A 4 29.98 26.56 4.49
C LYS A 4 28.76 25.89 3.84
N ASN A 5 27.67 25.71 4.59
CA ASN A 5 26.48 24.95 4.21
C ASN A 5 25.30 25.80 3.68
N PHE A 6 25.49 27.04 3.20
CA PHE A 6 24.38 27.88 2.69
C PHE A 6 24.19 27.76 1.16
N ASP A 7 22.95 27.55 0.69
CA ASP A 7 22.57 27.46 -0.72
C ASP A 7 21.73 28.67 -1.16
N TYR A 8 22.35 29.54 -1.97
CA TYR A 8 21.72 30.75 -2.48
C TYR A 8 20.58 30.48 -3.47
N LYS A 9 20.62 29.36 -4.21
CA LYS A 9 19.58 29.03 -5.20
C LYS A 9 18.27 28.70 -4.49
N LYS A 10 18.33 27.95 -3.39
CA LYS A 10 17.16 27.64 -2.54
C LYS A 10 16.56 28.90 -1.92
N LEU A 11 17.40 29.83 -1.44
CA LEU A 11 16.92 31.11 -0.94
C LEU A 11 16.19 31.91 -2.02
N ASN A 12 16.73 31.98 -3.25
CA ASN A 12 16.06 32.64 -4.38
C ASN A 12 14.69 32.04 -4.70
N THR A 13 14.59 30.70 -4.72
CA THR A 13 13.30 30.00 -4.96
C THR A 13 12.27 30.32 -3.87
N ILE A 14 12.69 30.36 -2.60
CA ILE A 14 11.81 30.72 -1.48
C ILE A 14 11.31 32.17 -1.61
N LEU A 15 12.18 33.11 -1.99
CA LEU A 15 11.80 34.52 -2.18
C LEU A 15 10.84 34.69 -3.36
N GLN A 16 11.05 33.97 -4.45
CA GLN A 16 10.14 33.95 -5.61
C GLN A 16 8.76 33.39 -5.21
N ASN A 17 8.72 32.25 -4.51
CA ASN A 17 7.47 31.62 -4.08
C ASN A 17 6.67 32.49 -3.09
N LYS A 18 7.37 33.23 -2.22
CA LYS A 18 6.73 34.15 -1.26
C LYS A 18 6.50 35.56 -1.81
N ASN A 19 6.86 35.80 -3.08
CA ASN A 19 6.78 37.10 -3.75
C ASN A 19 7.48 38.23 -2.97
N ILE A 20 8.64 37.93 -2.37
CA ILE A 20 9.43 38.85 -1.53
C ILE A 20 10.56 39.45 -2.36
N SER A 21 10.59 40.78 -2.46
CA SER A 21 11.66 41.51 -3.17
C SER A 21 12.96 41.58 -2.35
N VAL A 22 14.08 41.89 -3.02
CA VAL A 22 15.38 42.08 -2.37
C VAL A 22 15.34 43.24 -1.37
N GLU A 23 14.60 44.31 -1.68
CA GLU A 23 14.38 45.45 -0.79
C GLU A 23 13.57 45.04 0.46
N GLN A 24 12.55 44.20 0.27
CA GLN A 24 11.72 43.70 1.37
C GLN A 24 12.53 42.79 2.29
N LEU A 25 13.32 41.86 1.74
CA LEU A 25 14.22 41.00 2.52
C LEU A 25 15.27 41.81 3.29
N ALA A 26 15.83 42.85 2.67
CA ALA A 26 16.78 43.76 3.31
C ALA A 26 16.14 44.49 4.51
N LYS A 27 14.92 45.01 4.34
CA LYS A 27 14.14 45.66 5.41
C LYS A 27 13.81 44.68 6.53
N MET A 28 13.36 43.48 6.18
CA MET A 28 13.01 42.38 7.08
C MET A 28 14.19 41.91 7.95
N THR A 29 15.39 41.83 7.37
CA THR A 29 16.60 41.36 8.06
C THR A 29 17.40 42.46 8.74
N GLY A 30 17.02 43.73 8.56
CA GLY A 30 17.74 44.90 9.06
C GLY A 30 19.11 45.08 8.38
N LYS A 31 19.19 44.75 7.08
CA LYS A 31 20.43 44.79 6.29
C LYS A 31 20.26 45.71 5.08
N THR A 32 21.37 46.14 4.49
CA THR A 32 21.33 46.94 3.26
C THR A 32 21.11 46.04 2.05
N THR A 33 20.41 46.54 1.03
CA THR A 33 20.23 45.83 -0.26
C THR A 33 21.58 45.44 -0.89
N ARG A 34 22.60 46.28 -0.71
CA ARG A 34 23.99 46.01 -1.14
C ARG A 34 24.62 44.81 -0.42
N ALA A 35 24.25 44.54 0.83
CA ALA A 35 24.72 43.36 1.58
C ALA A 35 23.95 42.08 1.22
N VAL A 36 22.66 42.20 0.88
CA VAL A 36 21.79 41.06 0.53
C VAL A 36 22.07 40.52 -0.87
N ARG A 37 22.32 41.40 -1.86
CA ARG A 37 22.56 41.00 -3.27
C ARG A 37 23.67 39.95 -3.44
N PRO A 38 24.84 40.07 -2.78
CA PRO A 38 25.87 39.04 -2.82
C PRO A 38 25.42 37.65 -2.36
N TRP A 39 24.49 37.57 -1.39
CA TRP A 39 23.95 36.30 -0.91
C TRP A 39 23.04 35.63 -1.92
N LEU A 40 22.26 36.42 -2.67
CA LEU A 40 21.34 35.93 -3.70
C LEU A 40 22.06 35.57 -5.00
N ASN A 41 23.22 36.16 -5.24
CA ASN A 41 24.05 35.87 -6.42
C ASN A 41 25.13 34.80 -6.15
N GLY A 42 25.22 34.30 -4.90
CA GLY A 42 26.18 33.27 -4.50
C GLY A 42 27.63 33.76 -4.38
N THR A 43 27.87 35.07 -4.37
CA THR A 43 29.24 35.65 -4.26
C THR A 43 29.70 35.81 -2.81
N SER A 44 28.79 35.76 -1.84
CA SER A 44 29.14 35.65 -0.42
C SER A 44 28.11 34.88 0.38
N THR A 45 28.52 34.31 1.50
CA THR A 45 27.62 33.61 2.44
C THR A 45 27.24 34.54 3.59
N PRO A 46 25.96 34.61 3.99
CA PRO A 46 25.58 35.36 5.17
C PRO A 46 26.23 34.79 6.43
N HIS A 47 26.61 35.66 7.36
CA HIS A 47 27.12 35.25 8.67
C HIS A 47 26.04 34.49 9.47
N LYS A 48 26.43 33.58 10.39
CA LYS A 48 25.52 32.72 11.18
C LYS A 48 24.38 33.48 11.86
N SER A 49 24.67 34.64 12.43
CA SER A 49 23.67 35.52 13.06
C SER A 49 22.65 36.09 12.07
N THR A 50 23.08 36.31 10.82
CA THR A 50 22.22 36.80 9.73
C THR A 50 21.38 35.67 9.14
N LEU A 51 21.93 34.46 9.04
CA LEU A 51 21.17 33.27 8.65
C LEU A 51 20.01 32.99 9.59
N LYS A 52 20.25 33.04 10.92
CA LYS A 52 19.16 32.92 11.92
C LYS A 52 18.05 33.95 11.70
N LYS A 53 18.40 35.21 11.43
CA LYS A 53 17.41 36.26 11.12
C LYS A 53 16.65 36.00 9.81
N ILE A 54 17.32 35.48 8.78
CA ILE A 54 16.66 35.11 7.52
C ILE A 54 15.65 33.98 7.77
N ILE A 55 16.04 32.95 8.54
CA ILE A 55 15.21 31.82 8.95
C ILE A 55 13.98 32.29 9.74
N GLU A 56 14.20 33.14 10.74
CA GLU A 56 13.13 33.70 11.59
C GLU A 56 12.14 34.55 10.79
N VAL A 57 12.63 35.49 9.98
CA VAL A 57 11.76 36.46 9.30
C VAL A 57 11.06 35.85 8.08
N LEU A 58 11.68 34.85 7.44
CA LEU A 58 11.03 34.11 6.38
C LEU A 58 10.19 32.94 6.91
N HIS A 59 10.20 32.65 8.22
CA HIS A 59 9.54 31.48 8.81
C HIS A 59 9.87 30.18 8.05
N ILE A 60 11.17 29.91 7.89
CA ILE A 60 11.70 28.71 7.21
C ILE A 60 12.65 27.96 8.13
N SER A 61 13.02 26.73 7.80
CA SER A 61 14.00 25.95 8.55
C SER A 61 15.43 26.19 8.05
N GLU A 62 16.45 26.00 8.90
CA GLU A 62 17.88 26.12 8.50
C GLU A 62 18.22 25.15 7.35
N GLU A 63 17.59 23.97 7.37
CA GLU A 63 17.72 22.93 6.36
C GLU A 63 17.22 23.37 4.97
N SER A 64 16.18 24.21 4.91
CA SER A 64 15.55 24.68 3.66
C SER A 64 16.48 25.52 2.78
N ILE A 65 17.52 26.10 3.37
CA ILE A 65 18.53 26.93 2.70
C ILE A 65 19.94 26.31 2.80
N SER A 66 20.01 25.02 3.16
CA SER A 66 21.27 24.31 3.33
C SER A 66 21.72 23.56 2.05
N LYS A 67 23.03 23.36 1.86
CA LYS A 67 23.58 22.58 0.72
C LYS A 67 23.41 21.08 0.92
N THR A 68 23.43 20.60 2.16
CA THR A 68 23.13 19.20 2.51
C THR A 68 21.66 18.92 2.23
N GLY A 69 21.39 18.32 1.07
CA GLY A 69 20.04 17.92 0.69
C GLY A 69 19.59 16.73 1.51
N VAL A 70 18.88 16.98 2.62
CA VAL A 70 17.93 15.99 3.13
C VAL A 70 16.67 16.15 2.27
N SER A 71 16.32 15.09 1.55
CA SER A 71 15.11 15.02 0.75
C SER A 71 13.92 15.32 1.66
N ILE A 72 13.11 16.32 1.31
CA ILE A 72 11.85 16.66 1.99
C ILE A 72 10.95 15.42 2.19
N ARG A 73 11.10 14.40 1.32
CA ARG A 73 10.35 13.13 1.40
C ARG A 73 10.80 12.18 2.51
N ASN A 74 12.07 12.19 2.94
CA ASN A 74 12.49 11.36 4.08
C ASN A 74 11.86 11.87 5.37
N LYS A 75 11.72 13.19 5.51
CA LYS A 75 11.07 13.82 6.66
C LYS A 75 9.56 13.60 6.67
N GLU A 76 8.89 13.61 5.53
CA GLU A 76 7.46 13.27 5.44
C GLU A 76 7.21 11.81 5.84
N TYR A 77 8.05 10.87 5.40
CA TYR A 77 7.91 9.45 5.76
C TYR A 77 8.27 9.20 7.24
N GLU A 78 9.34 9.82 7.74
CA GLU A 78 9.70 9.80 9.18
C GLU A 78 8.57 10.38 10.03
N VAL A 79 8.02 11.54 9.67
CA VAL A 79 6.91 12.17 10.41
C VAL A 79 5.63 11.32 10.33
N ILE A 80 5.30 10.73 9.17
CA ILE A 80 4.16 9.82 9.05
C ILE A 80 4.37 8.59 9.93
N THR A 81 5.56 7.98 9.91
CA THR A 81 5.87 6.80 10.70
C THR A 81 5.84 7.13 12.19
N GLU A 82 6.49 8.21 12.62
CA GLU A 82 6.45 8.71 14.00
C GLU A 82 5.01 9.03 14.46
N THR A 83 4.17 9.60 13.57
CA THR A 83 2.77 9.90 13.88
C THR A 83 1.94 8.62 14.02
N LEU A 84 2.16 7.63 13.15
CA LEU A 84 1.50 6.33 13.21
C LEU A 84 1.92 5.56 14.46
N ASP A 85 3.22 5.53 14.76
CA ASP A 85 3.75 4.93 15.99
C ASP A 85 3.10 5.60 17.20
N PHE A 86 2.99 6.93 17.22
CA PHE A 86 2.37 7.63 18.33
C PHE A 86 0.87 7.31 18.46
N LEU A 87 0.16 7.20 17.34
CA LEU A 87 -1.25 6.82 17.28
C LEU A 87 -1.46 5.41 17.85
N PHE A 88 -0.67 4.44 17.40
CA PHE A 88 -0.82 3.02 17.78
C PHE A 88 -0.27 2.70 19.17
N ASP A 89 0.80 3.38 19.60
CA ASP A 89 1.45 3.09 20.87
C ASP A 89 0.91 3.88 22.06
N TYR A 90 0.32 5.05 21.85
CA TYR A 90 -0.10 5.92 22.96
C TYR A 90 -1.57 6.32 22.88
N TYR A 91 -2.00 6.93 21.78
CA TYR A 91 -3.36 7.47 21.70
C TYR A 91 -4.44 6.41 21.73
N LEU A 92 -4.34 5.41 20.85
CA LEU A 92 -5.36 4.38 20.76
C LEU A 92 -5.45 3.54 22.04
N PRO A 93 -4.33 3.12 22.67
CA PRO A 93 -4.39 2.44 23.96
C PRO A 93 -5.07 3.29 25.04
N LEU A 94 -4.79 4.58 25.09
CA LEU A 94 -5.45 5.51 26.02
C LEU A 94 -6.97 5.53 25.80
N PHE A 95 -7.43 5.66 24.54
CA PHE A 95 -8.86 5.65 24.23
C PHE A 95 -9.53 4.30 24.51
N ALA A 96 -8.84 3.18 24.26
CA ALA A 96 -9.32 1.85 24.60
C ALA A 96 -9.51 1.71 26.12
N TYR A 97 -8.55 2.21 26.90
CA TYR A 97 -8.62 2.23 28.36
C TYR A 97 -9.85 3.00 28.86
N TYR A 98 -10.04 4.24 28.39
CA TYR A 98 -11.21 5.05 28.75
C TYR A 98 -12.55 4.46 28.28
N THR A 99 -12.56 3.79 27.14
CA THR A 99 -13.77 3.12 26.61
C THR A 99 -14.13 1.92 27.48
N ARG A 100 -13.14 1.17 27.96
CA ARG A 100 -13.32 -0.01 28.82
C ARG A 100 -13.62 0.34 30.28
N SER A 101 -13.06 1.44 30.80
CA SER A 101 -13.19 1.83 32.21
C SER A 101 -14.53 2.46 32.60
N ASN A 102 -15.53 2.51 31.69
CA ASN A 102 -16.83 3.18 31.88
C ASN A 102 -16.73 4.73 32.05
N GLU A 103 -15.52 5.29 31.97
CA GLU A 103 -15.25 6.73 31.98
C GLU A 103 -15.64 7.38 30.64
N GLY A 104 -15.58 6.65 29.53
CA GLY A 104 -16.04 7.11 28.21
C GLY A 104 -17.52 7.48 28.17
N TYR A 105 -18.38 6.80 28.95
CA TYR A 105 -19.79 7.17 29.10
C TYR A 105 -19.95 8.51 29.84
N GLN A 106 -19.14 8.75 30.88
CA GLN A 106 -19.14 10.02 31.62
C GLN A 106 -18.56 11.15 30.79
N LEU A 107 -17.56 10.86 29.95
CA LEU A 107 -16.91 11.83 29.08
C LEU A 107 -17.84 12.25 27.95
N ASN A 108 -18.53 11.32 27.29
CA ASN A 108 -19.59 11.63 26.30
C ASN A 108 -20.74 12.42 26.94
N LYS A 109 -21.19 12.04 28.14
CA LYS A 109 -22.22 12.78 28.89
C LYS A 109 -21.76 14.20 29.26
N ASN A 110 -20.47 14.40 29.51
CA ASN A 110 -19.89 15.71 29.81
C ASN A 110 -19.66 16.54 28.54
N ILE A 111 -19.28 15.94 27.42
CA ILE A 111 -19.19 16.59 26.10
C ILE A 111 -20.59 17.04 25.65
N ASP A 112 -21.61 16.20 25.80
CA ASP A 112 -23.01 16.55 25.49
C ASP A 112 -23.53 17.67 26.40
N LYS A 113 -23.15 17.67 27.69
CA LYS A 113 -23.44 18.79 28.60
C LYS A 113 -22.73 20.08 28.17
N LEU A 114 -21.45 20.01 27.78
CA LEU A 114 -20.67 21.15 27.30
C LEU A 114 -21.24 21.72 25.99
N ASN A 115 -21.64 20.85 25.06
CA ASN A 115 -22.27 21.25 23.81
C ASN A 115 -23.64 21.89 24.05
N LYS A 116 -24.44 21.37 25.00
CA LYS A 116 -25.70 22.01 25.44
C LYS A 116 -25.46 23.35 26.15
N LEU A 117 -24.41 23.48 26.97
CA LEU A 117 -24.03 24.75 27.59
C LEU A 117 -23.57 25.77 26.55
N ASN A 118 -22.85 25.34 25.52
CA ASN A 118 -22.45 26.19 24.40
C ASN A 118 -23.65 26.62 23.54
N SER A 119 -24.66 25.77 23.35
CA SER A 119 -25.90 26.19 22.65
C SER A 119 -26.75 27.16 23.48
N ILE A 120 -26.65 27.13 24.81
CA ILE A 120 -27.31 28.11 25.70
C ILE A 120 -26.53 29.44 25.70
N HIS A 121 -25.21 29.39 25.50
CA HIS A 121 -24.35 30.58 25.40
C HIS A 121 -24.31 31.24 24.02
N SER A 122 -24.71 30.56 22.94
CA SER A 122 -24.83 31.22 21.62
C SER A 122 -25.94 32.27 21.58
N ASP A 123 -26.99 32.12 22.41
CA ASP A 123 -28.09 33.09 22.52
C ASP A 123 -27.92 34.08 23.68
N SER A 124 -26.93 33.89 24.56
CA SER A 124 -26.70 34.78 25.68
C SER A 124 -25.20 34.96 25.96
N ILE A 125 -24.72 36.15 25.57
CA ILE A 125 -23.59 36.94 26.13
C ILE A 125 -22.58 37.39 25.06
N ARG A 126 -22.67 38.70 24.78
CA ARG A 126 -21.60 39.56 24.27
C ARG A 126 -20.33 39.33 25.11
N TYR A 127 -19.32 38.67 24.56
CA TYR A 127 -17.99 38.69 25.16
C TYR A 127 -17.41 40.11 25.09
N ARG A 128 -17.36 40.78 26.24
CA ARG A 128 -16.45 41.92 26.44
C ARG A 128 -15.03 41.42 26.25
N SER A 129 -14.34 41.98 25.27
CA SER A 129 -12.94 41.74 25.00
C SER A 129 -12.07 42.24 26.16
N ASN A 130 -11.71 41.34 27.06
CA ASN A 130 -10.61 41.58 28.00
C ASN A 130 -9.29 41.58 27.22
N LYS A 131 -8.74 42.78 26.98
CA LYS A 131 -7.46 43.00 26.28
C LYS A 131 -6.21 42.50 27.03
N GLU A 132 -6.36 41.85 28.18
CA GLU A 132 -5.21 41.40 29.00
C GLU A 132 -4.86 39.91 28.88
N LEU A 133 -5.71 39.08 28.26
CA LEU A 133 -5.46 37.63 28.11
C LEU A 133 -4.49 37.25 26.98
N TYR A 134 -4.01 38.21 26.18
CA TYR A 134 -3.14 37.97 25.02
C TYR A 134 -1.65 38.26 25.25
N LYS A 135 -1.16 38.29 26.50
CA LYS A 135 0.26 38.55 26.75
C LYS A 135 1.17 37.31 26.72
N ASN A 136 0.63 36.10 26.85
CA ASN A 136 1.39 34.86 26.71
C ASN A 136 0.71 33.93 25.72
N LYS A 137 0.84 34.20 24.41
CA LYS A 137 0.55 33.17 23.41
C LYS A 137 1.71 32.17 23.41
N THR A 138 1.61 31.14 24.25
CA THR A 138 2.29 29.86 23.95
C THR A 138 1.86 29.46 22.54
N SER A 139 2.80 29.17 21.64
CA SER A 139 2.42 28.71 20.29
C SER A 139 1.56 27.46 20.43
N LEU A 140 0.54 27.32 19.58
CA LEU A 140 -0.35 26.16 19.57
C LEU A 140 0.47 24.85 19.59
N ASP A 141 1.58 24.84 18.85
CA ASP A 141 2.55 23.74 18.80
C ASP A 141 3.08 23.36 20.18
N ARG A 142 3.49 24.31 21.03
CA ARG A 142 4.01 24.02 22.38
C ARG A 142 2.94 23.46 23.31
N SER A 143 1.70 23.91 23.16
CA SER A 143 0.58 23.39 23.94
C SER A 143 0.23 21.97 23.52
N LEU A 144 0.28 21.67 22.21
CA LEU A 144 0.07 20.33 21.67
C LEU A 144 1.21 19.38 22.06
N ASP A 145 2.46 19.83 21.99
CA ASP A 145 3.64 19.04 22.41
C ASP A 145 3.58 18.66 23.89
N SER A 146 3.09 19.56 24.75
CA SER A 146 2.87 19.28 26.17
C SER A 146 1.83 18.17 26.37
N ILE A 147 0.69 18.26 25.68
CA ILE A 147 -0.39 17.27 25.75
C ILE A 147 0.09 15.90 25.23
N ILE A 148 0.79 15.90 24.11
CA ILE A 148 1.41 14.70 23.51
C ILE A 148 2.33 14.03 24.54
N SER A 149 3.20 14.81 25.18
CA SER A 149 4.16 14.31 26.18
C SER A 149 3.46 13.75 27.42
N GLU A 150 2.43 14.43 27.92
CA GLU A 150 1.64 13.98 29.07
C GLU A 150 0.90 12.65 28.79
N ILE A 151 0.36 12.49 27.58
CA ILE A 151 -0.30 11.25 27.16
C ILE A 151 0.70 10.10 27.09
N LYS A 152 1.88 10.34 26.52
CA LYS A 152 2.95 9.36 26.47
C LYS A 152 3.37 8.92 27.86
N GLU A 153 3.65 9.87 28.75
CA GLU A 153 4.04 9.60 30.13
C GLU A 153 2.95 8.81 30.88
N TYR A 154 1.68 9.13 30.66
CA TYR A 154 0.57 8.43 31.29
C TYR A 154 0.44 6.97 30.83
N VAL A 155 0.52 6.73 29.53
CA VAL A 155 0.39 5.39 28.93
C VAL A 155 1.60 4.50 29.24
N GLN A 156 2.77 5.11 29.47
CA GLN A 156 4.00 4.40 29.84
C GLN A 156 4.13 4.10 31.34
N LYS A 157 3.16 4.47 32.18
CA LYS A 157 3.20 4.13 33.60
C LYS A 157 3.06 2.62 33.81
N ASN A 158 3.74 2.09 34.81
CA ASN A 158 3.78 0.65 35.11
C ASN A 158 2.41 0.02 35.41
N ASP A 159 1.44 0.82 35.82
CA ASP A 159 0.07 0.42 36.15
C ASP A 159 -0.90 0.50 34.96
N PHE A 160 -0.47 1.05 33.82
CA PHE A 160 -1.28 1.09 32.60
C PHE A 160 -1.17 -0.25 31.85
N PRO A 161 -2.29 -0.94 31.55
CA PRO A 161 -2.28 -2.24 30.87
C PRO A 161 -2.04 -2.09 29.34
N LEU A 162 -0.87 -1.60 28.96
CA LEU A 162 -0.55 -1.16 27.60
C LEU A 162 -0.82 -2.21 26.52
N GLU A 163 -0.29 -3.41 26.69
CA GLU A 163 -0.41 -4.46 25.67
C GLU A 163 -1.85 -4.94 25.49
N GLU A 164 -2.61 -5.06 26.58
CA GLU A 164 -4.05 -5.37 26.51
C GLU A 164 -4.81 -4.23 25.81
N MET A 165 -4.49 -2.98 26.11
CA MET A 165 -5.15 -1.83 25.47
C MET A 165 -4.79 -1.73 24.00
N LYS A 166 -3.55 -2.05 23.59
CA LYS A 166 -3.16 -2.15 22.18
C LYS A 166 -3.98 -3.19 21.43
N GLU A 167 -4.24 -4.33 22.03
CA GLU A 167 -5.08 -5.37 21.43
C GLU A 167 -6.53 -4.91 21.27
N ILE A 168 -7.09 -4.27 22.31
CA ILE A 168 -8.45 -3.71 22.26
C ILE A 168 -8.54 -2.61 21.20
N SER A 169 -7.55 -1.73 21.10
CA SER A 169 -7.47 -0.69 20.08
C SER A 169 -7.53 -1.26 18.66
N LYS A 170 -6.80 -2.34 18.41
CA LYS A 170 -6.85 -3.05 17.11
C LYS A 170 -8.26 -3.57 16.83
N ASN A 171 -8.90 -4.17 17.83
CA ASN A 171 -10.28 -4.64 17.71
C ASN A 171 -11.28 -3.50 17.50
N MET A 172 -11.09 -2.33 18.13
CA MET A 172 -11.91 -1.14 17.91
C MET A 172 -11.79 -0.62 16.48
N ILE A 173 -10.56 -0.49 15.95
CA ILE A 173 -10.34 -0.11 14.55
C ILE A 173 -11.01 -1.12 13.61
N TYR A 174 -10.85 -2.41 13.89
CA TYR A 174 -11.46 -3.48 13.11
C TYR A 174 -12.98 -3.36 13.09
N GLU A 175 -13.63 -3.18 14.25
CA GLU A 175 -15.09 -3.03 14.32
C GLU A 175 -15.58 -1.73 13.67
N ILE A 176 -14.84 -0.62 13.78
CA ILE A 176 -15.14 0.62 13.05
C ILE A 176 -15.09 0.37 11.54
N ALA A 177 -13.99 -0.20 11.03
CA ALA A 177 -13.81 -0.52 9.62
C ALA A 177 -14.90 -1.46 9.12
N LYS A 178 -15.18 -2.53 9.86
CA LYS A 178 -16.26 -3.48 9.57
C LYS A 178 -17.63 -2.82 9.57
N SER A 179 -17.90 -1.89 10.48
CA SER A 179 -19.17 -1.17 10.53
C SER A 179 -19.34 -0.21 9.34
N SER A 180 -18.27 0.50 8.94
CA SER A 180 -18.27 1.39 7.79
C SER A 180 -18.48 0.61 6.49
N ILE A 181 -17.71 -0.48 6.30
CA ILE A 181 -17.83 -1.36 5.15
C ILE A 181 -19.22 -2.02 5.10
N ARG A 182 -19.76 -2.51 6.23
CA ARG A 182 -21.11 -3.09 6.25
C ARG A 182 -22.22 -2.08 5.98
N LYS A 183 -22.02 -0.79 6.29
CA LYS A 183 -22.98 0.27 5.94
C LYS A 183 -22.97 0.57 4.45
N GLU A 184 -21.79 0.55 3.84
CA GLU A 184 -21.60 0.85 2.43
C GLU A 184 -22.00 -0.33 1.52
N TYR A 185 -21.79 -1.56 1.99
CA TYR A 185 -21.99 -2.79 1.22
C TYR A 185 -22.97 -3.77 1.91
N SER A 186 -24.01 -3.25 2.57
CA SER A 186 -24.96 -4.06 3.36
C SER A 186 -25.63 -5.22 2.61
N ASN A 187 -25.66 -5.12 1.28
CA ASN A 187 -26.37 -6.04 0.39
C ASN A 187 -25.45 -7.07 -0.27
N LEU A 188 -24.12 -6.94 -0.12
CA LEU A 188 -23.17 -7.91 -0.66
C LEU A 188 -22.91 -8.99 0.38
N ASP A 189 -22.93 -10.25 -0.05
CA ASP A 189 -22.41 -11.33 0.78
C ASP A 189 -20.87 -11.16 0.97
N LYS A 190 -20.32 -11.86 1.96
CA LYS A 190 -18.89 -11.76 2.30
C LYS A 190 -17.99 -12.16 1.13
N TYR A 191 -18.44 -13.09 0.29
CA TYR A 191 -17.69 -13.57 -0.86
C TYR A 191 -17.63 -12.50 -1.95
N GLU A 192 -18.77 -11.94 -2.34
CA GLU A 192 -18.91 -10.88 -3.33
C GLU A 192 -18.17 -9.60 -2.92
N LEU A 193 -18.18 -9.26 -1.63
CA LEU A 193 -17.39 -8.15 -1.13
C LEU A 193 -15.89 -8.37 -1.37
N TYR A 194 -15.35 -9.52 -0.96
CA TYR A 194 -13.93 -9.82 -1.17
C TYR A 194 -13.59 -9.93 -2.65
N ARG A 195 -14.47 -10.53 -3.45
CA ARG A 195 -14.33 -10.62 -4.90
C ARG A 195 -14.26 -9.23 -5.52
N SER A 196 -15.18 -8.35 -5.18
CA SER A 196 -15.23 -6.96 -5.67
C SER A 196 -13.99 -6.18 -5.27
N THR A 197 -13.56 -6.26 -4.00
CA THR A 197 -12.34 -5.59 -3.51
C THR A 197 -11.08 -6.09 -4.22
N CYS A 198 -10.96 -7.41 -4.44
CA CYS A 198 -9.87 -7.98 -5.21
C CYS A 198 -9.87 -7.46 -6.65
N LEU A 199 -11.02 -7.53 -7.34
CA LEU A 199 -11.12 -7.11 -8.74
C LEU A 199 -10.85 -5.61 -8.91
N GLU A 200 -11.30 -4.77 -7.99
CA GLU A 200 -10.99 -3.34 -7.99
C GLU A 200 -9.50 -3.08 -7.82
N SER A 201 -8.84 -3.81 -6.91
CA SER A 201 -7.40 -3.71 -6.69
C SER A 201 -6.61 -4.19 -7.92
N ILE A 202 -7.01 -5.32 -8.51
CA ILE A 202 -6.42 -5.87 -9.74
C ILE A 202 -6.56 -4.87 -10.89
N THR A 203 -7.78 -4.35 -11.09
CA THR A 203 -8.08 -3.35 -12.13
C THR A 203 -7.24 -2.09 -11.95
N THR A 204 -7.06 -1.66 -10.70
CA THR A 204 -6.25 -0.47 -10.38
C THR A 204 -4.79 -0.70 -10.71
N ILE A 205 -4.20 -1.83 -10.29
CA ILE A 205 -2.81 -2.17 -10.61
C ILE A 205 -2.62 -2.26 -12.14
N ASP A 206 -3.50 -2.98 -12.83
CA ASP A 206 -3.42 -3.16 -14.29
C ASP A 206 -3.48 -1.81 -15.02
N ARG A 207 -4.40 -0.92 -14.61
CA ARG A 207 -4.54 0.43 -15.15
C ARG A 207 -3.31 1.29 -14.88
N ILE A 208 -2.76 1.27 -13.67
CA ILE A 208 -1.57 2.05 -13.30
C ILE A 208 -0.39 1.59 -14.17
N LEU A 209 -0.13 0.28 -14.23
CA LEU A 209 0.92 -0.30 -15.06
C LEU A 209 0.72 0.11 -16.52
N LYS A 210 -0.46 -0.12 -17.09
CA LYS A 210 -0.79 0.27 -18.47
C LYS A 210 -0.53 1.76 -18.76
N SER A 211 -0.80 2.64 -17.80
CA SER A 211 -0.66 4.09 -17.94
C SER A 211 0.76 4.62 -17.70
N SER A 212 1.66 3.83 -17.11
CA SER A 212 3.02 4.26 -16.74
C SER A 212 4.09 3.53 -17.57
N PRO A 213 4.64 4.18 -18.62
CA PRO A 213 5.71 3.59 -19.42
C PRO A 213 6.94 3.23 -18.59
N THR A 214 7.26 4.02 -17.58
CA THR A 214 8.39 3.79 -16.68
C THR A 214 8.20 2.50 -15.88
N LEU A 215 7.03 2.31 -15.26
CA LEU A 215 6.75 1.08 -14.50
C LEU A 215 6.70 -0.15 -15.41
N LEU A 216 6.14 -0.03 -16.61
CA LEU A 216 6.16 -1.13 -17.59
C LEU A 216 7.57 -1.50 -18.03
N ARG A 217 8.43 -0.50 -18.30
CA ARG A 217 9.83 -0.73 -18.62
C ARG A 217 10.53 -1.43 -17.47
N MET A 218 10.35 -0.97 -16.24
CA MET A 218 10.92 -1.59 -15.05
C MET A 218 10.41 -3.01 -14.81
N LEU A 219 9.14 -3.28 -15.11
CA LEU A 219 8.58 -4.64 -15.07
C LEU A 219 9.25 -5.55 -16.12
N GLY A 220 9.38 -5.07 -17.36
CA GLY A 220 10.04 -5.81 -18.44
C GLY A 220 11.53 -6.07 -18.17
N GLU A 221 12.22 -5.10 -17.56
CA GLU A 221 13.61 -5.21 -17.14
C GLU A 221 13.78 -5.99 -15.82
N ARG A 222 12.68 -6.43 -15.19
CA ARG A 222 12.67 -7.11 -13.88
C ARG A 222 13.33 -6.30 -12.75
N THR A 223 13.24 -4.98 -12.82
CA THR A 223 13.80 -4.04 -11.83
C THR A 223 12.74 -3.29 -11.02
N ILE A 224 11.46 -3.59 -11.22
CA ILE A 224 10.33 -2.86 -10.59
C ILE A 224 10.32 -2.93 -9.05
N LEU A 225 11.00 -3.90 -8.42
CA LEU A 225 11.16 -3.95 -6.96
C LEU A 225 12.19 -2.94 -6.43
N ASN A 226 13.08 -2.44 -7.29
CA ASN A 226 14.14 -1.53 -6.89
C ASN A 226 13.61 -0.10 -6.84
N TYR A 227 13.60 0.51 -5.65
CA TYR A 227 13.39 1.96 -5.49
C TYR A 227 14.65 2.73 -5.91
N SER A 228 14.93 2.71 -7.21
CA SER A 228 16.11 3.33 -7.80
C SER A 228 16.07 4.86 -7.70
N ASP A 229 17.23 5.50 -7.85
CA ASP A 229 17.34 6.96 -7.95
C ASP A 229 16.46 7.55 -9.07
N GLU A 230 16.16 6.77 -10.10
CA GLU A 230 15.26 7.14 -11.19
C GLU A 230 13.82 7.31 -10.68
N LEU A 231 13.29 6.33 -9.93
CA LEU A 231 11.98 6.41 -9.27
C LEU A 231 11.93 7.53 -8.24
N LEU A 232 13.00 7.73 -7.48
CA LEU A 232 13.05 8.78 -6.47
C LEU A 232 12.97 10.18 -7.09
N LYS A 233 13.44 10.37 -8.33
CA LYS A 233 13.36 11.65 -9.05
C LYS A 233 11.97 11.91 -9.64
N ASP A 234 11.22 10.87 -10.00
CA ASP A 234 9.85 10.99 -10.52
C ASP A 234 8.80 10.74 -9.41
N LYS A 235 8.29 11.84 -8.84
CA LYS A 235 7.26 11.80 -7.79
C LYS A 235 5.99 11.07 -8.22
N ALA A 236 5.56 11.22 -9.47
CA ALA A 236 4.30 10.65 -9.93
C ALA A 236 4.43 9.13 -10.06
N THR A 237 5.49 8.66 -10.71
CA THR A 237 5.77 7.24 -10.87
C THR A 237 6.02 6.54 -9.52
N LEU A 238 6.71 7.21 -8.58
CA LEU A 238 6.89 6.69 -7.23
C LEU A 238 5.55 6.54 -6.48
N SER A 239 4.66 7.55 -6.58
CA SER A 239 3.32 7.47 -5.97
C SER A 239 2.52 6.32 -6.55
N SER A 240 2.52 6.16 -7.88
CA SER A 240 1.89 5.03 -8.57
C SER A 240 2.46 3.68 -8.13
N LYS A 241 3.77 3.59 -7.88
CA LYS A 241 4.39 2.37 -7.36
C LYS A 241 3.89 2.03 -5.95
N HIS A 242 3.82 3.01 -5.05
CA HIS A 242 3.28 2.80 -3.71
C HIS A 242 1.80 2.38 -3.71
N GLU A 243 1.02 2.93 -4.64
CA GLU A 243 -0.38 2.55 -4.85
C GLU A 243 -0.47 1.09 -5.31
N ILE A 244 0.37 0.66 -6.28
CA ILE A 244 0.46 -0.75 -6.68
C ILE A 244 0.81 -1.65 -5.49
N ASP A 245 1.82 -1.29 -4.70
CA ASP A 245 2.26 -2.11 -3.56
C ASP A 245 1.15 -2.25 -2.50
N SER A 246 0.41 -1.17 -2.27
CA SER A 246 -0.70 -1.16 -1.32
C SER A 246 -1.84 -2.07 -1.78
N HIS A 247 -2.25 -1.96 -3.05
CA HIS A 247 -3.27 -2.84 -3.63
C HIS A 247 -2.81 -4.29 -3.71
N MET A 248 -1.52 -4.54 -3.98
CA MET A 248 -0.96 -5.87 -3.97
C MET A 248 -1.01 -6.50 -2.58
N GLY A 249 -0.73 -5.73 -1.53
CA GLY A 249 -0.88 -6.18 -0.14
C GLY A 249 -2.31 -6.61 0.19
N ILE A 250 -3.33 -5.89 -0.32
CA ILE A 250 -4.73 -6.28 -0.18
C ILE A 250 -4.99 -7.63 -0.87
N ILE A 251 -4.55 -7.77 -2.12
CA ILE A 251 -4.75 -8.98 -2.92
C ILE A 251 -4.12 -10.20 -2.25
N VAL A 252 -2.86 -10.09 -1.84
CA VAL A 252 -2.13 -11.21 -1.19
C VAL A 252 -2.85 -11.64 0.08
N ASN A 253 -3.25 -10.70 0.94
CA ASN A 253 -3.96 -11.03 2.18
C ASN A 253 -5.30 -11.74 1.93
N ILE A 254 -6.05 -11.31 0.90
CA ILE A 254 -7.32 -11.96 0.55
C ILE A 254 -7.06 -13.35 -0.04
N PHE A 255 -6.09 -13.51 -0.94
CA PHE A 255 -5.78 -14.81 -1.54
C PHE A 255 -5.24 -15.81 -0.52
N SER A 256 -4.38 -15.37 0.40
CA SER A 256 -3.87 -16.22 1.48
C SER A 256 -4.96 -16.64 2.47
N SER A 257 -6.01 -15.84 2.66
CA SER A 257 -7.11 -16.15 3.56
C SER A 257 -8.31 -16.85 2.90
N ASN A 258 -8.41 -16.81 1.57
CA ASN A 258 -9.51 -17.39 0.81
C ASN A 258 -9.03 -18.01 -0.52
N ILE A 259 -8.55 -19.25 -0.41
CA ILE A 259 -8.02 -20.04 -1.54
C ILE A 259 -9.09 -20.24 -2.63
N ARG A 260 -10.36 -20.44 -2.26
CA ARG A 260 -11.45 -20.63 -3.22
C ARG A 260 -11.65 -19.39 -4.10
N LEU A 261 -11.65 -18.20 -3.48
CA LEU A 261 -11.76 -16.93 -4.20
C LEU A 261 -10.54 -16.67 -5.10
N MET A 262 -9.33 -16.97 -4.62
CA MET A 262 -8.13 -16.86 -5.44
C MET A 262 -8.28 -17.73 -6.71
N LYS A 263 -8.68 -19.00 -6.57
CA LYS A 263 -8.87 -19.91 -7.71
C LYS A 263 -9.90 -19.37 -8.70
N ASP A 264 -11.06 -18.90 -8.21
CA ASP A 264 -12.10 -18.28 -9.03
C ASP A 264 -11.54 -17.13 -9.89
N ILE A 265 -10.83 -16.18 -9.26
CA ILE A 265 -10.25 -15.03 -9.97
C ILE A 265 -9.17 -15.45 -10.96
N PHE A 266 -8.30 -16.40 -10.59
CA PHE A 266 -7.24 -16.88 -11.48
C PHE A 266 -7.82 -17.56 -12.72
N ILE A 267 -8.80 -18.44 -12.54
CA ILE A 267 -9.38 -19.20 -13.65
C ILE A 267 -10.24 -18.31 -14.54
N HIS A 268 -11.06 -17.42 -13.97
CA HIS A 268 -12.11 -16.74 -14.74
C HIS A 268 -11.79 -15.29 -15.15
N GLU A 269 -10.88 -14.60 -14.46
CA GLU A 269 -10.73 -13.14 -14.61
C GLU A 269 -9.32 -12.71 -15.05
N LEU A 270 -8.28 -13.46 -14.72
CA LEU A 270 -6.89 -13.02 -14.88
C LEU A 270 -6.51 -12.68 -16.34
N GLU A 271 -7.08 -13.38 -17.32
CA GLU A 271 -6.86 -13.12 -18.77
C GLU A 271 -7.23 -11.68 -19.20
N ARG A 272 -8.14 -11.02 -18.46
CA ARG A 272 -8.55 -9.64 -18.74
C ARG A 272 -7.50 -8.61 -18.32
N PHE A 273 -6.58 -8.99 -17.43
CA PHE A 273 -5.63 -8.10 -16.77
C PHE A 273 -4.20 -8.53 -17.10
N SER A 274 -3.76 -8.29 -18.33
CA SER A 274 -2.47 -8.78 -18.83
C SER A 274 -1.27 -8.17 -18.12
N TYR A 275 -1.33 -6.90 -17.72
CA TYR A 275 -0.22 -6.24 -17.02
C TYR A 275 -0.15 -6.67 -15.56
N PHE A 276 -1.31 -6.79 -14.90
CA PHE A 276 -1.37 -7.39 -13.57
C PHE A 276 -0.87 -8.83 -13.58
N SER A 277 -1.30 -9.65 -14.53
CA SER A 277 -0.85 -11.05 -14.67
C SER A 277 0.66 -11.15 -14.80
N ALA A 278 1.27 -10.31 -15.65
CA ALA A 278 2.71 -10.23 -15.80
C ALA A 278 3.43 -9.80 -14.52
N TYR A 279 2.87 -8.82 -13.81
CA TYR A 279 3.40 -8.36 -12.53
C TYR A 279 3.31 -9.43 -11.44
N TYR A 280 2.16 -10.09 -11.31
CA TYR A 280 1.94 -11.16 -10.34
C TYR A 280 2.89 -12.34 -10.58
N LEU A 281 3.04 -12.77 -11.84
CA LEU A 281 3.97 -13.83 -12.21
C LEU A 281 5.41 -13.46 -11.84
N PHE A 282 5.84 -12.23 -12.16
CA PHE A 282 7.15 -11.75 -11.78
C PHE A 282 7.38 -11.80 -10.26
N LEU A 283 6.42 -11.32 -9.46
CA LEU A 283 6.53 -11.37 -8.00
C LEU A 283 6.57 -12.80 -7.47
N TYR A 284 5.77 -13.70 -8.04
CA TYR A 284 5.76 -15.12 -7.69
C TYR A 284 7.13 -15.76 -7.96
N GLU A 285 7.74 -15.49 -9.11
CA GLU A 285 9.10 -15.95 -9.40
C GLU A 285 10.13 -15.44 -8.39
N GLN A 286 10.01 -14.17 -7.95
CA GLN A 286 10.88 -13.65 -6.89
C GLN A 286 10.67 -14.37 -5.56
N SER A 287 9.42 -14.73 -5.22
CA SER A 287 9.11 -15.49 -4.00
C SER A 287 9.72 -16.89 -3.96
N ILE A 288 9.98 -17.49 -5.12
CA ILE A 288 10.69 -18.78 -5.20
C ILE A 288 12.20 -18.59 -5.02
N LEU A 289 12.76 -17.47 -5.50
CA LEU A 289 14.20 -17.21 -5.48
C LEU A 289 14.70 -16.73 -4.12
N ASP A 290 13.91 -15.94 -3.39
CA ASP A 290 14.28 -15.39 -2.09
C ASP A 290 13.33 -15.89 -0.99
N GLN A 291 13.88 -16.68 -0.06
CA GLN A 291 13.14 -17.25 1.07
C GLN A 291 12.62 -16.19 2.06
N ASN A 292 13.15 -14.96 2.03
CA ASN A 292 12.67 -13.85 2.85
C ASN A 292 11.56 -13.04 2.18
N PHE A 293 11.23 -13.36 0.93
CA PHE A 293 10.16 -12.70 0.19
C PHE A 293 8.80 -13.27 0.58
N ILE A 294 7.74 -12.47 0.40
CA ILE A 294 6.37 -12.90 0.73
C ILE A 294 5.98 -14.09 -0.15
N ASN A 295 5.52 -15.17 0.48
CA ASN A 295 5.00 -16.33 -0.24
C ASN A 295 3.72 -15.95 -0.97
N LEU A 296 3.75 -16.01 -2.30
CA LEU A 296 2.63 -15.64 -3.16
C LEU A 296 1.78 -16.86 -3.48
N PRO A 297 0.49 -16.87 -3.09
CA PRO A 297 -0.36 -18.01 -3.38
C PRO A 297 -0.64 -18.10 -4.89
N VAL A 298 -0.61 -19.31 -5.43
CA VAL A 298 -1.02 -19.64 -6.80
C VAL A 298 -1.91 -20.89 -6.77
N PRO A 299 -2.80 -21.08 -7.75
CA PRO A 299 -3.67 -22.27 -7.79
C PRO A 299 -2.88 -23.58 -7.85
N SER A 300 -1.88 -23.66 -8.73
CA SER A 300 -1.06 -24.85 -8.99
C SER A 300 0.21 -24.48 -9.75
N LYS A 301 1.16 -25.41 -9.86
CA LYS A 301 2.38 -25.22 -10.67
C LYS A 301 2.04 -25.14 -12.15
N GLU A 302 1.04 -25.90 -12.57
CA GLU A 302 0.50 -25.97 -13.92
C GLU A 302 -0.09 -24.63 -14.34
N PHE A 303 -0.75 -23.94 -13.41
CA PHE A 303 -1.23 -22.58 -13.66
C PHE A 303 -0.09 -21.59 -13.92
N VAL A 304 1.06 -21.75 -13.25
CA VAL A 304 2.26 -20.93 -13.49
C VAL A 304 2.85 -21.21 -14.88
N ILE A 305 2.85 -22.46 -15.33
CA ILE A 305 3.26 -22.86 -16.70
C ILE A 305 2.35 -22.17 -17.73
N TYR A 306 1.03 -22.22 -17.50
CA TYR A 306 0.03 -21.54 -18.33
C TYR A 306 0.24 -20.02 -18.37
N LEU A 307 0.42 -19.35 -17.23
CA LEU A 307 0.66 -17.91 -17.20
C LEU A 307 1.93 -17.53 -17.96
N ASN A 308 3.02 -18.29 -17.78
CA ASN A 308 4.26 -18.07 -18.53
C ASN A 308 4.03 -18.15 -20.04
N TRP A 309 3.30 -19.17 -20.52
CA TRP A 309 2.96 -19.29 -21.94
C TRP A 309 2.11 -18.12 -22.42
N LYS A 310 1.11 -17.69 -21.66
CA LYS A 310 0.25 -16.55 -22.02
C LYS A 310 0.99 -15.23 -22.10
N ILE A 311 1.85 -14.95 -21.12
CA ILE A 311 2.54 -13.66 -21.00
C ILE A 311 3.69 -13.58 -22.01
N TYR A 312 4.50 -14.64 -22.11
CA TYR A 312 5.71 -14.64 -22.92
C TYR A 312 5.54 -15.24 -24.31
N LYS A 313 4.36 -15.80 -24.62
CA LYS A 313 4.02 -16.42 -25.91
C LYS A 313 5.10 -17.41 -26.37
N SER A 314 5.50 -18.31 -25.47
CA SER A 314 6.43 -19.37 -25.81
C SER A 314 5.82 -20.33 -26.83
N ASP A 315 6.67 -21.08 -27.53
CA ASP A 315 6.27 -22.10 -28.50
C ASP A 315 5.20 -23.07 -27.96
N ASP A 316 4.15 -23.30 -28.75
CA ASP A 316 2.97 -24.09 -28.35
C ASP A 316 3.31 -25.56 -28.12
N ASP A 317 4.18 -26.15 -28.95
CA ASP A 317 4.62 -27.54 -28.78
C ASP A 317 5.48 -27.68 -27.49
N LYS A 318 6.35 -26.69 -27.21
CA LYS A 318 7.12 -26.64 -25.95
C LYS A 318 6.22 -26.48 -24.73
N PHE A 319 5.22 -25.60 -24.80
CA PHE A 319 4.24 -25.40 -23.73
C PHE A 319 3.45 -26.69 -23.49
N ALA A 320 2.84 -27.26 -24.54
CA ALA A 320 2.04 -28.48 -24.48
C ALA A 320 2.83 -29.63 -23.88
N LYS A 321 4.09 -29.83 -24.32
CA LYS A 321 4.97 -30.82 -23.71
C LYS A 321 5.15 -30.58 -22.21
N THR A 322 5.50 -29.35 -21.82
CA THR A 322 5.82 -29.01 -20.43
C THR A 322 4.63 -29.24 -19.50
N ILE A 323 3.42 -28.82 -19.91
CA ILE A 323 2.22 -28.99 -19.09
C ILE A 323 1.79 -30.46 -19.03
N LEU A 324 1.84 -31.19 -20.15
CA LEU A 324 1.49 -32.62 -20.20
C LEU A 324 2.47 -33.47 -19.38
N ASP A 325 3.78 -33.21 -19.46
CA ASP A 325 4.80 -33.89 -18.65
C ASP A 325 4.59 -33.64 -17.15
N SER A 326 4.19 -32.42 -16.76
CA SER A 326 3.88 -32.07 -15.37
C SER A 326 2.66 -32.83 -14.84
N LEU A 327 1.57 -32.85 -15.63
CA LEU A 327 0.34 -33.55 -15.29
C LEU A 327 0.51 -35.07 -15.26
N GLU A 328 1.24 -35.64 -16.21
CA GLU A 328 1.58 -37.08 -16.22
C GLU A 328 2.37 -37.46 -14.97
N LYS A 329 3.36 -36.65 -14.59
CA LYS A 329 4.11 -36.87 -13.36
C LYS A 329 3.21 -36.79 -12.11
N LEU A 330 2.28 -35.84 -12.06
CA LEU A 330 1.31 -35.76 -10.95
C LEU A 330 0.44 -37.01 -10.86
N ILE A 331 -0.03 -37.53 -11.99
CA ILE A 331 -0.78 -38.78 -12.06
C ILE A 331 0.09 -39.93 -11.54
N GLN A 332 1.34 -40.06 -12.01
CA GLN A 332 2.26 -41.13 -11.59
C GLN A 332 2.59 -41.07 -10.09
N ASP A 333 3.00 -39.90 -9.59
CA ASP A 333 3.35 -39.67 -8.18
C ASP A 333 2.16 -40.01 -7.26
N LYS A 334 0.92 -39.75 -7.70
CA LYS A 334 -0.30 -40.09 -6.95
C LYS A 334 -0.69 -41.56 -7.11
N VAL A 335 -0.59 -42.16 -8.30
CA VAL A 335 -0.86 -43.59 -8.53
C VAL A 335 0.07 -44.47 -7.68
N ASP A 336 1.35 -44.10 -7.54
CA ASP A 336 2.30 -44.81 -6.68
C ASP A 336 1.92 -44.71 -5.18
N PHE A 337 1.36 -43.56 -4.76
CA PHE A 337 0.87 -43.33 -3.40
C PHE A 337 -0.42 -44.10 -3.07
N LEU A 338 -1.29 -44.32 -4.08
CA LEU A 338 -2.62 -44.94 -3.97
C LEU A 338 -2.61 -46.48 -3.94
N SER A 339 -1.43 -47.10 -3.95
CA SER A 339 -1.29 -48.48 -3.46
C SER A 339 -1.71 -48.64 -1.97
N SER A 340 -2.04 -47.53 -1.28
CA SER A 340 -2.46 -47.53 0.13
C SER A 340 -3.80 -46.86 0.47
N HIS A 341 -4.39 -45.93 -0.30
CA HIS A 341 -5.69 -45.27 0.03
C HIS A 341 -6.45 -44.79 -1.23
N SER A 342 -7.75 -44.49 -1.11
CA SER A 342 -8.67 -44.16 -2.22
C SER A 342 -8.40 -42.79 -2.86
N PHE A 343 -8.42 -42.74 -4.20
CA PHE A 343 -8.25 -41.54 -5.03
C PHE A 343 -9.42 -40.56 -4.86
N ASN A 344 -9.13 -39.32 -4.44
CA ASN A 344 -10.12 -38.25 -4.47
C ASN A 344 -9.85 -37.32 -5.65
N ILE A 345 -10.68 -37.40 -6.68
CA ILE A 345 -10.58 -36.61 -7.93
C ILE A 345 -10.60 -35.10 -7.62
N GLU A 346 -11.32 -34.69 -6.57
CA GLU A 346 -11.44 -33.28 -6.17
C GLU A 346 -10.09 -32.62 -5.81
N GLU A 347 -9.09 -33.38 -5.35
CA GLU A 347 -7.78 -32.82 -4.98
C GLU A 347 -6.90 -32.45 -6.18
N ILE A 348 -7.19 -32.99 -7.37
CA ILE A 348 -6.34 -32.83 -8.57
C ILE A 348 -6.97 -31.87 -9.59
N ILE A 349 -8.26 -31.55 -9.46
CA ILE A 349 -8.98 -30.65 -10.38
C ILE A 349 -8.27 -29.29 -10.54
N ASP A 350 -7.66 -28.77 -9.46
CA ASP A 350 -6.98 -27.48 -9.50
C ASP A 350 -5.70 -27.48 -10.34
N ASP A 351 -4.98 -28.61 -10.38
CA ASP A 351 -3.79 -28.78 -11.22
C ASP A 351 -4.18 -28.86 -12.71
N PHE A 352 -5.37 -29.42 -12.99
CA PHE A 352 -5.95 -29.52 -14.33
C PHE A 352 -6.70 -28.26 -14.75
N ALA A 353 -6.88 -27.27 -13.86
CA ALA A 353 -7.62 -26.03 -14.15
C ALA A 353 -7.18 -25.29 -15.43
N PRO A 354 -5.89 -25.24 -15.80
CA PRO A 354 -5.48 -24.62 -17.08
C PRO A 354 -6.07 -25.31 -18.31
N LEU A 355 -6.34 -26.62 -18.24
CA LEU A 355 -6.93 -27.40 -19.34
C LEU A 355 -8.40 -27.07 -19.59
N VAL A 356 -9.03 -26.26 -18.73
CA VAL A 356 -10.37 -25.71 -18.99
C VAL A 356 -10.31 -24.60 -20.06
N LYS A 357 -9.12 -24.03 -20.35
CA LYS A 357 -8.94 -22.99 -21.37
C LYS A 357 -8.85 -23.60 -22.77
N ASP A 358 -9.69 -23.13 -23.68
CA ASP A 358 -9.82 -23.66 -25.05
C ASP A 358 -8.49 -23.67 -25.81
N ASP A 359 -7.70 -22.60 -25.69
CA ASP A 359 -6.43 -22.48 -26.40
C ASP A 359 -5.33 -23.38 -25.81
N VAL A 360 -5.32 -23.61 -24.50
CA VAL A 360 -4.47 -24.62 -23.87
C VAL A 360 -4.82 -26.01 -24.40
N ARG A 361 -6.11 -26.33 -24.47
CA ARG A 361 -6.58 -27.62 -25.01
C ARG A 361 -6.16 -27.81 -26.45
N LEU A 362 -6.32 -26.79 -27.29
CA LEU A 362 -5.94 -26.84 -28.69
C LEU A 362 -4.43 -27.10 -28.86
N ALA A 363 -3.59 -26.44 -28.06
CA ALA A 363 -2.15 -26.69 -28.05
C ALA A 363 -1.82 -28.14 -27.63
N CYS A 364 -2.43 -28.62 -26.55
CA CYS A 364 -2.21 -29.98 -26.03
C CYS A 364 -2.67 -31.06 -27.02
N VAL A 365 -3.86 -30.94 -27.59
CA VAL A 365 -4.41 -31.89 -28.57
C VAL A 365 -3.55 -31.94 -29.83
N SER A 366 -3.12 -30.78 -30.33
CA SER A 366 -2.25 -30.70 -31.51
C SER A 366 -0.89 -31.37 -31.28
N TYR A 367 -0.35 -31.24 -30.06
CA TYR A 367 0.89 -31.91 -29.66
C TYR A 367 0.71 -33.42 -29.53
N LEU A 368 -0.39 -33.86 -28.90
CA LEU A 368 -0.70 -35.28 -28.69
C LEU A 368 -0.93 -36.05 -29.99
N GLN A 369 -1.50 -35.42 -31.03
CA GLN A 369 -1.63 -36.06 -32.35
C GLN A 369 -0.30 -36.59 -32.91
N LYS A 370 0.83 -35.98 -32.52
CA LYS A 370 2.18 -36.37 -32.96
C LYS A 370 2.91 -37.26 -31.95
N ASN A 371 2.49 -37.27 -30.67
CA ASN A 371 3.24 -37.87 -29.55
C ASN A 371 2.33 -38.71 -28.61
N ILE A 372 1.23 -39.26 -29.11
CA ILE A 372 0.21 -39.93 -28.28
C ILE A 372 0.73 -41.12 -27.46
N THR A 373 1.78 -41.78 -27.96
CA THR A 373 2.39 -42.96 -27.32
C THR A 373 3.19 -42.63 -26.07
N ASP A 374 3.48 -41.35 -25.83
CA ASP A 374 4.39 -40.91 -24.77
C ASP A 374 3.66 -40.66 -23.44
N TYR A 375 2.32 -40.69 -23.44
CA TYR A 375 1.47 -40.34 -22.29
C TYR A 375 0.51 -41.46 -21.89
N SER A 376 0.11 -41.48 -20.62
CA SER A 376 -0.77 -42.53 -20.10
C SER A 376 -2.20 -42.40 -20.63
N ILE A 377 -2.90 -43.54 -20.72
CA ILE A 377 -4.34 -43.59 -21.05
C ILE A 377 -5.15 -42.75 -20.04
N THR A 378 -4.72 -42.72 -18.78
CA THR A 378 -5.33 -41.92 -17.73
C THR A 378 -5.29 -40.42 -18.06
N LEU A 379 -4.12 -39.88 -18.43
CA LEU A 379 -4.01 -38.46 -18.82
C LEU A 379 -4.85 -38.15 -20.06
N LEU A 380 -4.83 -39.05 -21.06
CA LEU A 380 -5.62 -38.91 -22.27
C LEU A 380 -7.12 -38.86 -21.97
N SER A 381 -7.60 -39.74 -21.07
CA SER A 381 -9.01 -39.74 -20.64
C SER A 381 -9.41 -38.44 -19.95
N PHE A 382 -8.55 -37.87 -19.10
CA PHE A 382 -8.84 -36.57 -18.47
C PHE A 382 -9.00 -35.44 -19.49
N LEU A 383 -8.20 -35.42 -20.55
CA LEU A 383 -8.31 -34.41 -21.60
C LEU A 383 -9.61 -34.58 -22.41
N GLU A 384 -10.05 -35.81 -22.63
CA GLU A 384 -11.33 -36.10 -23.30
C GLU A 384 -12.54 -35.75 -22.41
N ASP A 385 -12.48 -36.09 -21.12
CA ASP A 385 -13.59 -36.00 -20.17
C ASP A 385 -13.73 -34.63 -19.48
N LEU A 386 -12.70 -33.79 -19.46
CA LEU A 386 -12.76 -32.44 -18.87
C LEU A 386 -13.87 -31.61 -19.57
N PRO A 387 -14.95 -31.25 -18.86
CA PRO A 387 -16.09 -30.62 -19.50
C PRO A 387 -15.73 -29.22 -19.99
N VAL A 388 -16.02 -28.95 -21.26
CA VAL A 388 -16.01 -27.60 -21.87
C VAL A 388 -16.88 -26.59 -21.08
N GLN A 389 -17.79 -27.10 -20.23
CA GLN A 389 -18.83 -26.36 -19.54
C GLN A 389 -18.39 -25.60 -18.27
N LEU A 390 -17.18 -25.80 -17.74
CA LEU A 390 -16.65 -24.98 -16.63
C LEU A 390 -16.40 -23.50 -17.01
N THR A 391 -16.57 -23.14 -18.29
CA THR A 391 -16.38 -21.77 -18.81
C THR A 391 -17.68 -20.96 -18.99
N ARG A 392 -18.86 -21.55 -18.77
CA ARG A 392 -20.15 -20.84 -18.88
C ARG A 392 -20.84 -20.78 -17.53
N LYS A 393 -21.02 -19.56 -17.04
CA LYS A 393 -21.89 -19.17 -15.92
C LYS A 393 -22.99 -20.20 -15.63
N GLU A 394 -22.96 -20.80 -14.44
CA GLU A 394 -24.18 -21.20 -13.76
C GLU A 394 -24.86 -19.92 -13.21
N GLU A 395 -25.41 -19.12 -14.14
CA GLU A 395 -26.70 -18.48 -13.88
C GLU A 395 -27.71 -19.59 -14.14
N ASP A 396 -28.03 -20.39 -13.11
CA ASP A 396 -29.25 -21.22 -12.97
C ASP A 396 -29.01 -22.37 -11.96
N TYR A 397 -28.85 -22.05 -10.68
CA TYR A 397 -29.27 -22.95 -9.61
C TYR A 397 -29.85 -22.13 -8.45
N LEU A 398 -31.20 -22.07 -8.46
CA LEU A 398 -32.17 -21.83 -7.39
C LEU A 398 -31.72 -21.19 -6.06
#